data_AF-A0A7J4QBJ9-F1
#
_entry.id   AF-A0A7J4QBJ9-F1
#
_cell.length_a   1.000
_cell.length_b   1.000
_cell.length_c   1.000
_cell.angle_alpha   90.00
_cell.angle_beta   90.00
_cell.angle_gamma   90.00
#
_symmetry.space_group_name_H-M   'P 1'
#
loop_
_entity.id
_entity.type
_entity.pdbx_description
1 polymer ?
#
loop_
_entity_poly.entity_id
_entity_poly.type
_entity_poly.pdbx_seq_one_letter_code
_entity_poly.pdbx_strand_id
1 'polypeptide(L)'
;MAVIIVTGTPGTGKTELAKELAKQIKYRYIDVNDIVKKERLVECYDRQRKTNVVDEEKLSNALVSLIKKNRGQSLIIDSHMSHSIPAKYANMCIVTKCSLKILKKRLEKKGYNRIKVRENLDAEIFDACLNEAMEAGHNVLIVDTSVKKPKELVKTLVK
;
A
#
# COMPACT_ATOMS: atom_id res chain seq x y z
N MET A 1 14.01 9.80 -12.74
CA MET A 1 12.85 9.82 -11.83
C MET A 1 12.38 8.39 -11.66
N ALA A 2 12.21 7.93 -10.42
CA ALA A 2 11.69 6.59 -10.13
C ALA A 2 10.44 6.68 -9.26
N VAL A 3 9.47 5.83 -9.53
CA VAL A 3 8.24 5.68 -8.73
C VAL A 3 8.21 4.27 -8.19
N ILE A 4 8.22 4.15 -6.86
CA ILE A 4 8.06 2.88 -6.17
C ILE A 4 6.72 2.93 -5.44
N ILE A 5 5.89 1.93 -5.68
CA ILE A 5 4.60 1.79 -5.00
C ILE A 5 4.74 0.74 -3.89
N VAL A 6 4.03 0.94 -2.78
CA VAL A 6 4.04 0.03 -1.63
C VAL A 6 2.60 -0.37 -1.31
N THR A 7 2.29 -1.65 -1.55
CA THR A 7 0.97 -2.26 -1.37
C THR A 7 1.02 -3.44 -0.39
N GLY A 8 -0.13 -4.07 -0.14
CA GLY A 8 -0.32 -5.16 0.80
C GLY A 8 -1.55 -4.95 1.67
N THR A 9 -1.93 -6.00 2.39
CA THR A 9 -3.12 -6.00 3.24
C THR A 9 -3.02 -4.94 4.36
N PRO A 10 -4.10 -4.25 4.75
CA PRO A 10 -4.07 -3.35 5.90
C PRO A 10 -3.47 -4.02 7.15
N GLY A 11 -2.47 -3.39 7.77
CA GLY A 11 -1.79 -3.95 8.96
C GLY A 11 -0.47 -4.68 8.69
N THR A 12 -0.11 -4.94 7.43
CA THR A 12 1.16 -5.57 7.03
C THR A 12 2.39 -4.66 7.11
N GLY A 13 2.27 -3.43 7.62
CA GLY A 13 3.43 -2.55 7.83
C GLY A 13 3.85 -1.66 6.65
N LYS A 14 3.05 -1.58 5.57
CA LYS A 14 3.31 -0.70 4.40
C LYS A 14 3.82 0.69 4.76
N THR A 15 3.07 1.44 5.57
CA THR A 15 3.36 2.83 5.90
C THR A 15 4.68 3.02 6.62
N GLU A 16 5.02 2.11 7.54
CA GLU A 16 6.31 2.17 8.24
C GLU A 16 7.47 1.86 7.28
N LEU A 17 7.31 0.85 6.43
CA LEU A 17 8.30 0.49 5.41
C LEU A 17 8.49 1.62 4.40
N ALA A 18 7.40 2.17 3.87
CA ALA A 18 7.40 3.22 2.86
C ALA A 18 8.06 4.51 3.37
N LYS A 19 7.74 4.93 4.61
CA LYS A 19 8.36 6.12 5.22
C LYS A 19 9.85 5.93 5.46
N GLU A 20 10.25 4.76 5.98
CA GLU A 20 11.67 4.47 6.21
C GLU A 20 12.45 4.38 4.89
N LEU A 21 11.87 3.73 3.87
CA LEU A 21 12.45 3.64 2.54
C LEU A 21 12.62 5.05 1.94
N ALA A 22 11.56 5.84 1.91
CA ALA A 22 11.59 7.23 1.42
C ALA A 22 12.68 8.06 2.09
N LYS A 23 12.85 7.91 3.41
CA LYS A 23 13.91 8.58 4.17
C LYS A 23 15.31 8.14 3.75
N GLN A 24 15.56 6.82 3.62
CA GLN A 24 16.90 6.30 3.31
C GLN A 24 17.35 6.64 1.89
N ILE A 25 16.46 6.54 0.90
CA ILE A 25 16.80 6.85 -0.50
C ILE A 25 16.48 8.30 -0.90
N LYS A 26 16.04 9.13 0.04
CA LYS A 26 15.68 10.55 -0.14
C LYS A 26 14.59 10.77 -1.21
N TYR A 27 13.62 9.86 -1.29
CA TYR A 27 12.45 10.00 -2.17
C TYR A 27 11.32 10.70 -1.43
N ARG A 28 10.40 11.33 -2.18
CA ARG A 28 9.22 11.93 -1.58
C ARG A 28 8.18 10.87 -1.24
N TYR A 29 7.81 10.80 0.02
CA TYR A 29 6.72 9.95 0.50
C TYR A 29 5.35 10.56 0.19
N ILE A 30 4.41 9.74 -0.25
CA ILE A 30 3.02 10.11 -0.56
C ILE A 30 2.10 9.06 0.06
N ASP A 31 1.20 9.52 0.94
CA ASP A 31 0.09 8.70 1.46
C ASP A 31 -1.15 8.88 0.58
N VAL A 32 -1.60 7.80 -0.06
CA VAL A 32 -2.77 7.88 -0.94
C VAL A 32 -4.06 8.07 -0.15
N ASN A 33 -4.13 7.63 1.11
CA ASN A 33 -5.34 7.83 1.91
C ASN A 33 -5.62 9.32 2.14
N ASP A 34 -4.57 10.14 2.23
CA ASP A 34 -4.70 11.60 2.33
C ASP A 34 -5.23 12.21 1.04
N ILE A 35 -4.87 11.64 -0.12
CA ILE A 35 -5.38 12.07 -1.43
C ILE A 35 -6.87 11.73 -1.56
N VAL A 36 -7.25 10.49 -1.25
CA VAL A 36 -8.65 10.02 -1.28
C VAL A 36 -9.54 10.94 -0.45
N LYS A 37 -9.08 11.35 0.74
CA LYS A 37 -9.80 12.29 1.61
C LYS A 37 -9.87 13.70 1.02
N LYS A 38 -8.75 14.24 0.53
CA LYS A 38 -8.67 15.61 0.00
C LYS A 38 -9.47 15.79 -1.28
N GLU A 39 -9.43 14.81 -2.16
CA GLU A 39 -10.10 14.84 -3.47
C GLU A 39 -11.52 14.25 -3.43
N ARG A 40 -12.01 13.85 -2.24
CA ARG A 40 -13.35 13.30 -2.01
C ARG A 40 -13.69 12.12 -2.93
N LEU A 41 -12.73 11.21 -3.12
CA LEU A 41 -12.87 10.05 -4.01
C LEU A 41 -13.69 8.89 -3.40
N VAL A 42 -14.40 9.14 -2.30
CA VAL A 42 -15.26 8.15 -1.63
C VAL A 42 -16.65 8.24 -2.25
N GLU A 43 -17.09 7.17 -2.91
CA GLU A 43 -18.41 7.13 -3.55
C GLU A 43 -19.52 6.91 -2.52
N CYS A 44 -19.31 5.95 -1.61
CA CYS A 44 -20.25 5.65 -0.55
C CYS A 44 -19.55 5.04 0.67
N TYR A 45 -20.26 4.98 1.79
CA TYR A 45 -19.82 4.30 3.00
C TYR A 45 -20.60 3.01 3.20
N ASP A 46 -19.91 1.89 3.16
CA ASP A 46 -20.49 0.60 3.54
C ASP A 46 -20.62 0.54 5.07
N ARG A 47 -21.85 0.67 5.56
CA ARG A 47 -22.17 0.64 7.00
C ARG A 47 -21.97 -0.74 7.62
N GLN A 48 -22.13 -1.82 6.85
CA GLN A 48 -21.96 -3.19 7.36
C GLN A 48 -20.48 -3.49 7.58
N ARG A 49 -19.65 -3.18 6.57
CA ARG A 49 -18.18 -3.38 6.62
C ARG A 49 -17.43 -2.25 7.32
N LYS A 50 -18.13 -1.15 7.64
CA LYS A 50 -17.55 0.07 8.22
C LYS A 50 -16.33 0.55 7.40
N THR A 51 -16.51 0.67 6.09
CA THR A 51 -15.44 1.05 5.16
C THR A 51 -15.93 1.99 4.07
N ASN A 52 -15.04 2.85 3.58
CA ASN A 52 -15.30 3.69 2.42
C ASN A 52 -15.15 2.83 1.16
N VAL A 53 -16.09 2.96 0.24
CA VAL A 53 -15.95 2.45 -1.13
C VAL A 53 -15.30 3.55 -1.96
N VAL A 54 -14.19 3.24 -2.60
CA VAL A 54 -13.41 4.16 -3.43
C VAL A 54 -13.54 3.72 -4.88
N ASP A 55 -13.80 4.68 -5.75
CA ASP A 55 -13.74 4.45 -7.19
C ASP A 55 -12.27 4.27 -7.60
N GLU A 56 -11.92 3.03 -7.97
CA GLU A 56 -10.57 2.66 -8.34
C GLU A 56 -10.08 3.35 -9.61
N GLU A 57 -10.98 3.61 -10.58
CA GLU A 57 -10.63 4.29 -11.83
C GLU A 57 -10.32 5.77 -11.56
N LYS A 58 -11.17 6.45 -10.80
CA LYS A 58 -10.92 7.84 -10.37
C LYS A 58 -9.64 7.94 -9.55
N LEU A 59 -9.42 6.99 -8.64
CA LEU A 59 -8.19 6.93 -7.84
C LEU A 59 -6.96 6.75 -8.72
N SER A 60 -7.00 5.80 -9.65
CA SER A 60 -5.90 5.54 -10.59
C SER A 60 -5.57 6.81 -11.40
N ASN A 61 -6.59 7.47 -11.95
CA ASN A 61 -6.43 8.73 -12.69
C ASN A 61 -5.84 9.86 -11.85
N ALA A 62 -6.27 10.00 -10.59
CA ALA A 62 -5.73 10.98 -9.64
C ALA A 62 -4.25 10.70 -9.34
N LEU A 63 -3.88 9.44 -9.09
CA LEU A 63 -2.50 9.04 -8.81
C LEU A 63 -1.59 9.22 -10.02
N VAL A 64 -2.04 8.89 -11.22
CA VAL A 64 -1.31 9.15 -12.47
C VAL A 64 -1.09 10.66 -12.66
N SER A 65 -2.12 11.46 -12.40
CA SER A 65 -2.02 12.92 -12.47
C SER A 65 -1.01 13.47 -11.45
N LEU A 66 -1.00 12.92 -10.23
CA LEU A 66 -0.02 13.26 -9.22
C LEU A 66 1.41 12.91 -9.64
N ILE A 67 1.63 11.72 -10.22
CA ILE A 67 2.96 11.31 -10.71
C ILE A 67 3.42 12.28 -11.81
N LYS A 68 2.52 12.64 -12.75
CA LYS A 68 2.82 13.61 -13.82
C LYS A 68 3.13 15.01 -13.29
N LYS A 69 2.40 15.49 -12.27
CA LYS A 69 2.66 16.80 -11.64
C LYS A 69 3.99 16.87 -10.91
N ASN A 70 4.51 15.73 -10.45
CA ASN A 70 5.81 15.64 -9.76
C ASN A 70 6.93 15.15 -10.69
N ARG A 71 6.78 15.36 -12.01
CA ARG A 71 7.83 15.07 -13.00
C ARG A 71 9.14 15.74 -12.58
N GLY A 72 10.18 14.93 -12.37
CA GLY A 72 11.50 15.37 -11.90
C GLY A 72 11.84 14.95 -10.47
N GLN A 73 10.87 14.45 -9.69
CA GLN A 73 11.10 13.98 -8.32
C GLN A 73 10.75 12.49 -8.19
N SER A 74 11.64 11.70 -7.60
CA SER A 74 11.34 10.30 -7.32
C SER A 74 10.39 10.14 -6.12
N LEU A 75 9.45 9.19 -6.23
CA LEU A 75 8.30 9.05 -5.34
C LEU A 75 8.24 7.67 -4.69
N ILE A 76 7.75 7.65 -3.45
CA ILE A 76 7.30 6.45 -2.73
C ILE A 76 5.82 6.66 -2.44
N ILE A 77 4.96 5.81 -3.03
CA ILE A 77 3.50 5.93 -2.92
C ILE A 77 2.98 4.76 -2.08
N ASP A 78 2.39 5.05 -0.92
CA ASP A 78 1.86 4.05 0.01
C ASP A 78 0.33 4.02 -0.02
N SER A 79 -0.22 2.83 -0.32
CA SER A 79 -1.59 2.44 0.01
C SER A 79 -1.83 0.97 -0.29
N HIS A 80 -2.86 0.40 0.36
CA HIS A 80 -3.39 -0.91 0.01
C HIS A 80 -3.95 -0.99 -1.42
N MET A 81 -4.28 0.15 -2.04
CA MET A 81 -4.73 0.26 -3.45
C MET A 81 -3.66 0.88 -4.37
N SER A 82 -2.40 0.96 -3.93
CA SER A 82 -1.36 1.58 -4.77
C SER A 82 -1.06 0.76 -6.03
N HIS A 83 -1.37 -0.54 -6.00
CA HIS A 83 -1.28 -1.45 -7.15
C HIS A 83 -2.26 -1.11 -8.28
N SER A 84 -3.30 -0.30 -8.03
CA SER A 84 -4.23 0.20 -9.06
C SER A 84 -3.59 1.26 -9.99
N ILE A 85 -2.38 1.74 -9.68
CA ILE A 85 -1.59 2.56 -10.60
C ILE A 85 -1.16 1.68 -11.79
N PRO A 86 -1.33 2.12 -13.05
CA PRO A 86 -0.90 1.31 -14.19
C PRO A 86 0.62 1.06 -14.14
N ALA A 87 1.05 -0.18 -14.36
CA ALA A 87 2.45 -0.60 -14.22
C ALA A 87 3.45 0.28 -14.98
N LYS A 88 3.08 0.84 -16.13
CA LYS A 88 3.92 1.79 -16.89
C LYS A 88 4.33 3.06 -16.12
N TYR A 89 3.64 3.39 -15.03
CA TYR A 89 3.94 4.54 -14.16
C TYR A 89 4.65 4.15 -12.86
N ALA A 90 4.87 2.86 -12.60
CA ALA A 90 5.55 2.34 -11.42
C ALA A 90 6.79 1.51 -11.83
N ASN A 91 7.96 1.90 -11.36
CA ASN A 91 9.20 1.17 -11.65
C ASN A 91 9.31 -0.15 -10.84
N MET A 92 8.67 -0.18 -9.67
CA MET A 92 8.70 -1.29 -8.73
C MET A 92 7.43 -1.27 -7.88
N CYS A 93 6.87 -2.44 -7.59
CA CYS A 93 5.78 -2.63 -6.66
C CYS A 93 6.23 -3.49 -5.48
N ILE A 94 6.35 -2.88 -4.31
CA ILE A 94 6.66 -3.60 -3.07
C ILE A 94 5.36 -4.10 -2.44
N VAL A 95 5.18 -5.41 -2.36
CA VAL A 95 4.04 -6.04 -1.68
C VAL A 95 4.50 -6.47 -0.29
N THR A 96 3.97 -5.80 0.73
CA THR A 96 4.24 -6.17 2.13
C THR A 96 3.40 -7.37 2.56
N LYS A 97 4.05 -8.34 3.20
CA LYS A 97 3.43 -9.52 3.78
C LYS A 97 3.61 -9.55 5.29
N CYS A 98 2.71 -10.26 5.98
CA CYS A 98 2.80 -10.46 7.41
C CYS A 98 2.17 -11.78 7.84
N SER A 99 2.83 -12.50 8.75
CA SER A 99 2.27 -13.69 9.38
C SER A 99 0.92 -13.39 10.03
N LEU A 100 -0.05 -14.28 9.83
CA LEU A 100 -1.44 -14.09 10.28
C LEU A 100 -1.54 -13.82 11.79
N LYS A 101 -0.70 -14.48 12.59
CA LYS A 101 -0.64 -14.28 14.05
C LYS A 101 -0.26 -12.85 14.42
N ILE A 102 0.69 -12.25 13.71
CA ILE A 102 1.13 -10.87 13.95
C ILE A 102 0.12 -9.89 13.36
N LEU A 103 -0.36 -10.15 12.14
CA LEU A 103 -1.35 -9.32 11.46
C LEU A 103 -2.62 -9.18 12.29
N LYS A 104 -3.16 -10.29 12.82
CA LYS A 104 -4.32 -10.29 13.72
C LYS A 104 -4.12 -9.36 14.91
N LYS A 105 -2.99 -9.50 15.63
CA LYS A 105 -2.67 -8.64 16.78
C LYS A 105 -2.57 -7.15 16.39
N ARG A 106 -1.97 -6.84 15.23
CA ARG A 106 -1.85 -5.47 14.72
C ARG A 106 -3.22 -4.87 14.39
N LEU A 107 -4.10 -5.66 13.78
CA LEU A 107 -5.46 -5.23 13.42
C LEU A 107 -6.35 -5.03 14.66
N GLU A 108 -6.30 -5.95 15.63
CA GLU A 108 -7.02 -5.83 16.91
C GLU A 108 -6.55 -4.59 17.70
N LYS A 109 -5.23 -4.34 17.74
CA LYS A 109 -4.67 -3.13 18.38
C LYS A 109 -5.11 -1.82 17.71
N LYS A 110 -5.49 -1.86 16.42
CA LYS A 110 -6.09 -0.71 15.71
C LYS A 110 -7.58 -0.51 16.04
N GLY A 111 -8.17 -1.36 16.88
CA GLY A 111 -9.59 -1.27 17.27
C GLY A 111 -10.55 -1.80 16.21
N TYR A 112 -10.08 -2.63 15.27
CA TYR A 112 -10.97 -3.24 14.27
C TYR A 112 -11.87 -4.29 14.94
N ASN A 113 -13.14 -4.33 14.53
CA ASN A 113 -14.07 -5.34 15.00
C ASN A 113 -13.70 -6.73 14.44
N ARG A 114 -14.27 -7.79 15.02
CA ARG A 114 -13.95 -9.19 14.64
C ARG A 114 -14.17 -9.47 13.15
N ILE A 115 -15.23 -8.91 12.56
CA ILE A 115 -15.56 -9.08 11.14
C ILE A 115 -14.46 -8.49 10.27
N LYS A 116 -14.10 -7.23 10.49
CA LYS A 116 -13.06 -6.52 9.72
C LYS A 116 -11.68 -7.16 9.93
N VAL A 117 -11.37 -7.63 11.14
CA VAL A 117 -10.13 -8.40 11.38
C VAL A 117 -10.11 -9.66 10.52
N ARG A 118 -11.21 -10.44 10.51
CA ARG A 118 -11.32 -11.66 9.71
C ARG A 118 -11.19 -11.37 8.22
N GLU A 119 -11.91 -10.38 7.69
CA GLU A 119 -11.82 -9.98 6.28
C GLU A 119 -10.38 -9.66 5.85
N ASN A 120 -9.62 -8.93 6.67
CA ASN A 120 -8.23 -8.62 6.37
C ASN A 120 -7.31 -9.83 6.51
N LEU A 121 -7.58 -10.75 7.44
CA LEU A 121 -6.83 -12.00 7.53
C LEU A 121 -7.08 -12.87 6.30
N ASP A 122 -8.33 -12.97 5.85
CA ASP A 122 -8.69 -13.71 4.64
C ASP A 122 -8.01 -13.10 3.41
N ALA A 123 -8.02 -11.78 3.27
CA ALA A 123 -7.31 -11.08 2.19
C ALA A 123 -5.79 -11.39 2.18
N GLU A 124 -5.16 -11.50 3.35
CA GLU A 124 -3.75 -11.90 3.45
C GLU A 124 -3.55 -13.39 3.12
N ILE A 125 -4.47 -14.28 3.56
CA ILE A 125 -4.43 -15.72 3.25
C ILE A 125 -4.52 -15.97 1.75
N PHE A 126 -5.42 -15.26 1.06
CA PHE A 126 -5.64 -15.39 -0.38
C PHE A 126 -4.66 -14.57 -1.21
N ASP A 127 -3.67 -13.93 -0.58
CA ASP A 127 -2.67 -13.13 -1.24
C ASP A 127 -3.26 -12.03 -2.16
N ALA A 128 -4.43 -11.46 -1.79
CA ALA A 128 -5.22 -10.58 -2.67
C ALA A 128 -4.37 -9.45 -3.30
N CYS A 129 -3.68 -8.65 -2.47
CA CYS A 129 -2.84 -7.56 -2.97
C CYS A 129 -1.62 -8.01 -3.80
N LEU A 130 -1.14 -9.24 -3.63
CA LEU A 130 -0.06 -9.79 -4.44
C LEU A 130 -0.60 -10.18 -5.81
N ASN A 131 -1.72 -10.89 -5.84
CA ASN A 131 -2.38 -11.32 -7.08
C ASN A 131 -2.79 -10.11 -7.91
N GLU A 132 -3.44 -9.12 -7.30
CA GLU A 132 -3.83 -7.86 -7.96
C GLU A 132 -2.61 -7.12 -8.56
N ALA A 133 -1.48 -7.07 -7.83
CA ALA A 133 -0.27 -6.43 -8.33
C ALA A 133 0.36 -7.20 -9.51
N MET A 134 0.35 -8.53 -9.47
CA MET A 134 0.85 -9.40 -10.53
C MET A 134 -0.03 -9.32 -11.79
N GLU A 135 -1.35 -9.38 -11.62
CA GLU A 135 -2.34 -9.27 -12.70
C GLU A 135 -2.27 -7.90 -13.40
N ALA A 136 -2.02 -6.82 -12.63
CA ALA A 136 -1.79 -5.49 -13.18
C ALA A 136 -0.43 -5.34 -13.92
N GLY A 137 0.41 -6.39 -13.94
CA GLY A 137 1.68 -6.44 -14.67
C GLY A 137 2.82 -5.67 -13.99
N HIS A 138 2.76 -5.48 -12.68
CA HIS A 138 3.83 -4.79 -11.95
C HIS A 138 5.10 -5.64 -11.83
N ASN A 139 6.25 -4.97 -11.74
CA ASN A 139 7.49 -5.60 -11.28
C ASN A 139 7.44 -5.73 -9.75
N VAL A 140 7.08 -6.91 -9.26
CA VAL A 140 6.76 -7.13 -7.84
C VAL A 140 7.97 -7.57 -7.02
N LEU A 141 8.12 -6.95 -5.85
CA LEU A 141 9.05 -7.36 -4.79
C LEU A 141 8.29 -7.62 -3.49
N ILE A 142 8.39 -8.83 -2.96
CA ILE A 142 7.71 -9.22 -1.72
C ILE A 142 8.60 -8.91 -0.51
N VAL A 143 8.02 -8.27 0.51
CA VAL A 143 8.73 -7.93 1.76
C VAL A 143 7.93 -8.38 2.97
N ASP A 144 8.45 -9.37 3.70
CA ASP A 144 7.86 -9.81 4.98
C ASP A 144 8.25 -8.85 6.12
N THR A 145 7.24 -8.26 6.77
CA THR A 145 7.39 -7.32 7.90
C THR A 145 7.14 -7.97 9.27
N SER A 146 7.07 -9.30 9.33
CA SER A 146 6.77 -10.05 10.55
C SER A 146 7.90 -10.02 11.57
N VAL A 147 9.14 -10.11 11.10
CA VAL A 147 10.29 -10.46 11.95
C VAL A 147 11.24 -9.28 12.16
N LYS A 148 11.53 -8.53 11.10
CA LYS A 148 12.53 -7.46 11.11
C LYS A 148 11.89 -6.09 11.21
N LYS A 149 12.61 -5.18 11.86
CA LYS A 149 12.20 -3.76 11.90
C LYS A 149 12.31 -3.16 10.48
N PRO A 150 11.44 -2.20 10.10
CA PRO A 150 11.50 -1.53 8.81
C PRO A 150 12.91 -1.05 8.42
N LYS A 151 13.67 -0.51 9.37
CA LYS A 151 15.06 -0.06 9.15
C LYS A 151 15.99 -1.14 8.60
N GLU A 152 15.87 -2.36 9.09
CA GLU A 152 16.73 -3.49 8.66
C GLU A 152 16.30 -4.02 7.29
N LEU A 153 14.98 -4.05 7.06
CA LEU A 153 14.42 -4.45 5.76
C LEU A 153 14.87 -3.48 4.66
N VAL A 154 14.75 -2.17 4.90
CA VAL A 154 15.16 -1.15 3.93
C VAL A 154 16.64 -1.22 3.60
N LYS A 155 17.52 -1.51 4.57
CA LYS A 155 18.96 -1.72 4.30
C LYS A 155 19.23 -2.85 3.31
N THR A 156 18.34 -3.84 3.22
CA THR A 156 18.48 -4.95 2.28
C THR A 156 17.95 -4.58 0.90
N LEU A 157 16.97 -3.67 0.83
CA LEU A 157 16.35 -3.18 -0.41
C LEU A 157 17.19 -2.14 -1.16
N VAL A 158 18.09 -1.44 -0.46
CA VAL A 158 18.86 -0.29 -0.98
C VAL A 158 20.32 -0.67 -1.31
N LYS A 159 20.70 -1.95 -1.17
CA LYS A 159 22.00 -2.46 -1.62
C LYS A 159 22.03 -2.59 -3.14
#